data_AF-A0A3D1QXV7-F1
#
_entry.id   AF-A0A3D1QXV7-F1
#
_cell.length_a   1.000
_cell.length_b   1.000
_cell.length_c   1.000
_cell.angle_alpha   90.00
_cell.angle_beta   90.00
_cell.angle_gamma   90.00
#
_symmetry.space_group_name_H-M   'P 1'
#
loop_
_entity.id
_entity.type
_entity.pdbx_description
1 polymer ?
#
loop_
_entity_poly.entity_id
_entity_poly.type
_entity_poly.pdbx_seq_one_letter_code
_entity_poly.pdbx_strand_id
1 'polypeptide(L)' 'EEAAEAVLEALRAAAEPLSKSEVLEAIERQRGLQLGTSAWNATIKALKEQNAVVQEGEKKGARYRLSE' A
#
# COMPACT_ATOMS: atom_id res chain seq x y z
N GLU A 1 1.55 -10.76 -8.70
CA GLU A 1 0.70 -10.89 -7.50
C GLU A 1 1.44 -10.54 -6.20
N GLU A 2 2.71 -10.92 -6.04
CA GLU A 2 3.53 -10.66 -4.85
C GLU A 2 3.49 -9.20 -4.32
N ALA A 3 3.62 -8.21 -5.20
CA ALA A 3 3.56 -6.80 -4.79
C ALA A 3 2.20 -6.39 -4.19
N ALA A 4 1.10 -6.95 -4.70
CA ALA A 4 -0.24 -6.64 -4.22
C ALA A 4 -0.48 -7.28 -2.84
N GLU A 5 -0.06 -8.53 -2.67
CA GLU A 5 -0.13 -9.22 -1.38
C GLU A 5 0.70 -8.50 -0.31
N ALA A 6 1.92 -8.08 -0.65
CA ALA A 6 2.78 -7.33 0.26
C ALA A 6 2.14 -6.00 0.72
N VAL A 7 1.51 -5.26 -0.20
CA VAL A 7 0.80 -4.02 0.14
C VAL A 7 -0.40 -4.29 1.06
N LEU A 8 -1.20 -5.31 0.76
CA LEU A 8 -2.36 -5.67 1.57
C LEU A 8 -1.95 -6.15 2.97
N GLU A 9 -0.88 -6.93 3.08
CA GLU A 9 -0.34 -7.40 4.35
C GLU A 9 0.19 -6.24 5.21
N ALA A 10 0.95 -5.33 4.60
CA ALA A 10 1.46 -4.13 5.28
C ALA A 10 0.30 -3.24 5.79
N LEU A 11 -0.74 -3.05 4.99
CA LEU A 11 -1.93 -2.30 5.39
C LEU A 11 -2.79 -3.04 6.41
N ARG A 12 -2.84 -4.37 6.38
CA ARG A 12 -3.56 -5.20 7.37
C ARG A 12 -2.89 -5.17 8.73
N ALA A 13 -1.55 -5.16 8.75
CA ALA A 13 -0.77 -5.07 9.98
C ALA A 13 -0.84 -3.67 10.62
N ALA A 14 -1.25 -2.66 9.85
CA ALA A 14 -1.38 -1.29 10.33
C ALA A 14 -2.75 -1.06 10.98
N ALA A 15 -2.75 -0.47 12.17
CA ALA A 15 -3.97 -0.03 12.84
C ALA A 15 -4.49 1.31 12.30
N GLU A 16 -3.65 2.05 11.59
CA GLU A 16 -3.93 3.39 11.06
C GLU A 16 -3.60 3.47 9.57
N PRO A 17 -4.21 4.41 8.82
CA PRO A 17 -3.89 4.65 7.43
C PRO A 17 -2.42 5.04 7.24
N LEU A 18 -1.71 4.34 6.36
CA LEU A 18 -0.27 4.52 6.13
C LEU A 18 0.00 5.36 4.88
N SER A 19 1.00 6.23 4.95
CA SER A 19 1.53 6.93 3.77
C SER A 19 2.30 5.97 2.86
N LYS A 20 2.49 6.32 1.58
CA LYS A 20 3.30 5.50 0.64
C LYS A 20 4.64 5.05 1.25
N SER A 21 5.41 5.96 1.84
CA SER A 21 6.72 5.64 2.41
C SER A 21 6.61 4.66 3.58
N GLU A 22 5.57 4.79 4.41
CA GLU A 22 5.33 3.91 5.56
C GLU A 22 4.93 2.51 5.09
N VAL A 23 4.11 2.40 4.04
CA VAL A 23 3.77 1.11 3.43
C VAL A 23 5.02 0.44 2.84
N LEU A 24 5.84 1.18 2.10
CA LEU A 24 7.08 0.65 1.52
C LEU A 24 8.06 0.18 2.61
N GLU A 25 8.22 0.94 3.68
CA GLU A 25 9.06 0.56 4.82
C GLU A 25 8.52 -0.68 5.55
N ALA A 26 7.20 -0.79 5.73
CA ALA A 26 6.58 -1.96 6.34
C ALA A 26 6.79 -3.22 5.47
N ILE A 27 6.64 -3.10 4.15
CA ILE A 27 6.89 -4.21 3.21
C ILE A 27 8.36 -4.65 3.25
N GLU A 28 9.29 -3.70 3.27
CA GLU A 28 10.72 -4.00 3.37
C GLU A 28 11.05 -4.72 4.68
N ARG A 29 10.47 -4.30 5.81
CA ARG A 29 10.69 -4.95 7.10
C ARG A 29 10.05 -6.33 7.21
N GLN A 30 8.86 -6.51 6.66
CA GLN A 30 8.09 -7.76 6.78
C GLN A 30 8.58 -8.84 5.79
N ARG A 31 8.91 -8.43 4.57
CA ARG A 31 9.23 -9.36 3.46
C ARG A 31 10.62 -9.17 2.86
N GLY A 32 11.38 -8.15 3.26
CA GLY A 32 12.66 -7.82 2.62
C GLY A 32 12.51 -7.34 1.17
N LEU A 33 11.29 -6.91 0.79
CA LEU A 33 10.95 -6.55 -0.58
C LEU A 33 10.99 -5.03 -0.77
N GLN A 34 11.70 -4.57 -1.80
CA GLN A 34 11.70 -3.16 -2.20
C GLN A 34 10.85 -2.95 -3.44
N LEU A 35 9.71 -2.28 -3.29
CA LEU A 35 8.86 -1.92 -4.43
C LEU A 35 9.32 -0.61 -5.05
N GLY A 36 9.73 -0.68 -6.32
CA GLY A 36 9.99 0.52 -7.12
C GLY A 36 8.72 1.35 -7.37
N THR A 37 8.89 2.64 -7.68
CA THR A 37 7.76 3.57 -7.89
C THR A 37 6.79 3.11 -8.98
N SER A 38 7.28 2.50 -10.06
CA SER A 38 6.44 1.96 -11.14
C SER A 38 5.59 0.79 -10.66
N ALA A 39 6.18 -0.15 -9.93
CA ALA A 39 5.48 -1.30 -9.35
C ALA A 39 4.42 -0.82 -8.34
N TRP A 40 4.79 0.09 -7.44
CA TRP A 40 3.85 0.72 -6.50
C TRP A 40 2.64 1.34 -7.21
N ASN A 41 2.87 2.19 -8.23
CA ASN A 41 1.78 2.88 -8.92
C ASN A 41 0.83 1.91 -9.62
N ALA A 42 1.36 0.86 -10.26
CA ALA A 42 0.55 -0.17 -10.89
C ALA A 42 -0.26 -0.96 -9.85
N THR A 43 0.39 -1.38 -8.76
CA THR A 43 -0.22 -2.15 -7.67
C THR A 43 -1.32 -1.38 -6.96
N ILE A 44 -1.05 -0.15 -6.50
CA ILE A 44 -2.06 0.67 -5.82
C ILE A 44 -3.22 1.00 -6.74
N LYS A 45 -2.97 1.27 -8.02
CA LYS A 45 -4.06 1.50 -8.97
C LYS A 45 -4.96 0.26 -9.07
N ALA A 46 -4.38 -0.92 -9.30
CA ALA A 46 -5.13 -2.16 -9.39
C ALA A 46 -5.91 -2.49 -8.11
N LEU A 47 -5.30 -2.28 -6.94
CA LEU A 47 -5.93 -2.51 -5.64
C LEU A 47 -7.09 -1.54 -5.36
N LYS A 48 -6.99 -0.29 -5.79
CA LYS A 48 -8.10 0.69 -5.73
C LYS A 48 -9.22 0.33 -6.69
N GLU A 49 -8.90 -0.11 -7.92
CA GLU A 49 -9.89 -0.58 -8.89
C GLU A 49 -10.67 -1.80 -8.39
N GLN A 50 -10.03 -2.64 -7.57
CA GLN A 50 -10.65 -3.79 -6.91
C GLN A 50 -11.38 -3.44 -5.61
N ASN A 51 -11.44 -2.16 -5.22
CA ASN A 51 -11.95 -1.71 -3.91
C ASN A 51 -11.28 -2.42 -2.72
N ALA A 52 -10.04 -2.89 -2.85
CA ALA A 52 -9.32 -3.52 -1.75
C ALA A 52 -8.65 -2.49 -0.83
N VAL A 53 -8.36 -1.29 -1.37
CA VAL A 53 -7.62 -0.23 -0.67
C VAL A 53 -8.28 1.10 -0.92
N VAL A 54 -8.47 1.88 0.13
CA VAL A 54 -8.98 3.25 0.09
C VAL A 54 -7.81 4.21 0.26
N GLN A 55 -7.79 5.25 -0.57
CA GLN A 55 -6.86 6.38 -0.41
C GLN A 55 -7.58 7.51 0.30
N GLU A 56 -7.04 7.94 1.43
CA GLU A 56 -7.52 9.09 2.20
C GLU A 56 -6.62 10.30 1.93
N GLY A 57 -7.23 11.43 1.62
CA GLY A 57 -6.53 12.69 1.35
C GLY A 57 -6.05 12.88 -0.10
N GLU A 58 -5.57 14.10 -0.36
CA GLU A 58 -5.11 14.53 -1.68
C GLU A 58 -3.69 14.02 -1.99
N LYS A 59 -3.27 14.06 -3.27
CA LYS A 59 -2.02 13.45 -3.78
C LYS A 59 -0.76 13.69 -2.94
N LYS A 60 -0.67 14.82 -2.21
CA LYS A 60 0.43 15.16 -1.32
C LYS A 60 -0.03 14.92 0.12
N GLY A 61 0.49 13.86 0.75
CA GLY A 61 0.02 13.42 2.07
C GLY A 61 -1.09 12.35 2.02
N ALA A 62 -1.31 11.75 0.85
CA ALA A 62 -2.23 10.63 0.71
C ALA A 62 -1.84 9.46 1.62
N ARG A 63 -2.82 8.97 2.36
CA ARG A 63 -2.72 7.76 3.19
C ARG A 63 -3.57 6.66 2.61
N TYR A 64 -3.20 5.43 2.90
CA TYR A 64 -3.80 4.24 2.34
C TYR A 64 -4.23 3.34 3.50
N ARG A 65 -5.45 2.79 3.41
CA ARG A 65 -5.97 1.79 4.34
C ARG A 65 -6.71 0.71 3.56
N LEU A 66 -6.90 -0.46 4.16
CA LEU A 66 -7.78 -1.46 3.58
C LEU A 66 -9.21 -0.93 3.49
N SER A 67 -9.89 -1.25 2.40
CA SER A 67 -11.34 -1.11 2.37
C SER A 67 -11.93 -2.18 3.28
N GLU A 68 -12.84 -1.78 4.15
CA GLU A 68 -13.69 -2.70 4.91
C GLU A 68 -14.72 -3.38 4.00
#